data_AF-A0A3D3JHP5-F1
#
_entry.id   AF-A0A3D3JHP5-F1
#
_cell.length_a   1.000
_cell.length_b   1.000
_cell.length_c   1.000
_cell.angle_alpha   90.00
_cell.angle_beta   90.00
_cell.angle_gamma   90.00
#
_symmetry.space_group_name_H-M   'P 1'
#
loop_
_entity.id
_entity.type
_entity.pdbx_description
1 polymer ?
#
loop_
_entity_poly.entity_id
_entity_poly.type
_entity_poly.pdbx_seq_one_letter_code
_entity_poly.pdbx_strand_id
1 'polypeptide(L)'
;MPSISNRLLLCILSAILVGSTTLTASTLDVVVDVVQLKGTNDETRWELHYSIPDTSLSYQLTSSGYRAVAELYLTIVTAYGDSLYDAWSIETESLERNPQHAGYLTGIRRLSLRPGQYSVTFAVHDRHDTTRRMTSSFQSTVRNFGRTVSMSDVVFTRKGDASDTSFKRGDLVILPNPRHECIGDDPALDFYFEVYDVNKYGVDTVLLEFRLHDYVNENVTQSYVKWGINKDIIGRRFTLPVPTFPSGVYKLVTVLRSYRDSVELFTAEDRFYILNPTRPPEGRVLVSDEERFIVSEWYAMSPERTELQMQLAAIIASPLERVSMEKLTDTRSRQRFLYRFWGSRDPDPTTEINEALMDFRLRFERANAQYRNGQYVEGWKTDRGRILLKYGTPTQIDRFVQTLDTRPYETWYYQSVQGGAYFHFVDWQNTQNHQLVHSTAMGEIRNDNWYEQFAKAYSPDPFNPDRLKPNQR
;
A
#
# COMPACT_ATOMS: atom_id res chain seq x y z
N MET A 1 24.27 53.45 61.92
CA MET A 1 25.33 53.72 60.93
C MET A 1 26.66 53.24 61.50
N PRO A 2 27.60 52.70 60.71
CA PRO A 2 27.66 51.34 60.13
C PRO A 2 28.83 50.52 60.79
N SER A 3 28.94 49.21 60.65
CA SER A 3 29.65 48.59 59.53
C SER A 3 29.35 47.09 59.44
N ILE A 4 29.00 46.69 58.22
CA ILE A 4 28.76 45.31 57.80
C ILE A 4 30.12 44.73 57.41
N SER A 5 30.54 43.66 58.07
CA SER A 5 31.70 42.87 57.66
C SER A 5 31.22 41.65 56.86
N ASN A 6 31.61 41.60 55.60
CA ASN A 6 31.47 40.45 54.71
C ASN A 6 32.31 39.27 55.22
N ARG A 7 31.67 38.13 55.48
CA ARG A 7 32.33 36.81 55.42
C ARG A 7 31.46 35.86 54.61
N LEU A 8 31.87 35.61 53.38
CA LEU A 8 31.40 34.49 52.57
C LEU A 8 31.69 33.19 53.33
N LEU A 9 30.65 32.44 53.68
CA LEU A 9 30.75 31.05 54.09
C LEU A 9 30.40 30.19 52.87
N LEU A 10 31.42 29.60 52.26
CA LEU A 10 31.28 28.65 51.16
C LEU A 10 30.93 27.28 51.77
N CYS A 11 29.65 26.95 51.88
CA CYS A 11 29.22 25.59 52.20
C CYS A 11 29.06 24.81 50.89
N ILE A 12 30.03 23.93 50.64
CA ILE A 12 30.03 22.95 49.54
C ILE A 12 28.93 21.93 49.84
N LEU A 13 27.82 21.99 49.09
CA LEU A 13 26.84 20.91 49.06
C LEU A 13 27.42 19.76 48.22
N SER A 14 27.94 18.74 48.89
CA SER A 14 28.27 17.45 48.28
C SER A 14 26.96 16.74 47.91
N ALA A 15 26.47 16.96 46.70
CA ALA A 15 25.41 16.13 46.13
C ALA A 15 26.01 14.77 45.79
N ILE A 16 25.75 13.76 46.63
CA ILE A 16 26.00 12.36 46.30
C ILE A 16 25.02 12.02 45.16
N LEU A 17 25.54 12.02 43.94
CA LEU A 17 24.83 11.52 42.78
C LEU A 17 24.77 9.99 42.93
N VAL A 18 23.72 9.48 43.56
CA VAL A 18 23.39 8.05 43.47
C VAL A 18 22.93 7.82 42.05
N GLY A 19 23.88 7.45 41.18
CA GLY A 19 23.58 6.97 39.84
C GLY A 19 22.65 5.77 39.96
N SER A 20 21.38 5.98 39.68
CA SER A 20 20.44 4.89 39.47
C SER A 20 20.82 4.27 38.13
N THR A 21 21.66 3.24 38.16
CA THR A 21 21.78 2.34 37.01
C THR A 21 20.41 1.67 36.87
N THR A 22 19.58 2.19 35.99
CA THR A 22 18.45 1.44 35.47
C THR A 22 19.05 0.25 34.72
N LEU A 23 19.13 -0.89 35.39
CA LEU A 23 19.28 -2.19 34.74
C LEU A 23 18.04 -2.33 33.84
N THR A 24 18.16 -1.98 32.56
CA THR A 24 17.18 -2.37 31.56
C THR A 24 17.16 -3.89 31.56
N ALA A 25 16.05 -4.47 32.01
CA ALA A 25 15.83 -5.90 31.87
C ALA A 25 16.02 -6.25 30.39
N SER A 26 16.99 -7.12 30.07
CA SER A 26 17.19 -7.60 28.72
C SER A 26 15.98 -8.46 28.35
N THR A 27 15.08 -7.93 27.53
CA THR A 27 13.93 -8.66 27.01
C THR A 27 14.42 -9.78 26.08
N LEU A 28 13.78 -10.95 26.11
CA LEU A 28 14.06 -12.01 25.14
C LEU A 28 13.73 -11.48 23.73
N ASP A 29 14.70 -11.54 22.81
CA ASP A 29 14.46 -11.28 21.40
C ASP A 29 13.82 -12.51 20.77
N VAL A 30 12.52 -12.42 20.48
CA VAL A 30 11.76 -13.49 19.87
C VAL A 30 10.95 -12.91 18.73
N VAL A 31 11.18 -13.43 17.53
CA VAL A 31 10.41 -13.08 16.34
C VAL A 31 9.43 -14.20 16.04
N VAL A 32 8.22 -13.82 15.68
CA VAL A 32 7.15 -14.74 15.23
C VAL A 32 6.67 -14.35 13.85
N ASP A 33 6.33 -15.35 13.06
CA ASP A 33 5.69 -15.22 11.76
C ASP A 33 4.55 -16.25 11.66
N VAL A 34 3.53 -15.94 10.85
CA VAL A 34 2.36 -16.79 10.65
C VAL A 34 2.20 -17.08 9.18
N VAL A 35 2.20 -18.37 8.86
CA VAL A 35 2.04 -18.87 7.50
C VAL A 35 0.78 -19.73 7.41
N GLN A 36 -0.04 -19.46 6.40
CA GLN A 36 -1.23 -20.23 6.09
C GLN A 36 -1.05 -21.06 4.83
N LEU A 37 -1.36 -22.34 4.95
CA LEU A 37 -1.33 -23.33 3.87
C LEU A 37 -2.70 -24.00 3.78
N LYS A 38 -3.05 -24.54 2.62
CA LYS A 38 -4.33 -25.24 2.47
C LYS A 38 -4.33 -26.50 3.34
N GLY A 39 -5.35 -26.64 4.19
CA GLY A 39 -5.57 -27.81 5.02
C GLY A 39 -6.54 -28.80 4.38
N THR A 40 -6.98 -29.77 5.17
CA THR A 40 -8.02 -30.75 4.80
C THR A 40 -9.39 -30.31 5.33
N ASN A 41 -10.49 -30.85 4.78
CA ASN A 41 -11.85 -30.65 5.31
C ASN A 41 -12.27 -29.16 5.45
N ASP A 42 -11.92 -28.33 4.46
CA ASP A 42 -12.18 -26.88 4.45
C ASP A 42 -11.52 -26.11 5.62
N GLU A 43 -10.54 -26.72 6.29
CA GLU A 43 -9.67 -26.06 7.27
C GLU A 43 -8.40 -25.51 6.60
N THR A 44 -7.77 -24.57 7.29
CA THR A 44 -6.48 -23.99 6.93
C THR A 44 -5.41 -24.55 7.86
N ARG A 45 -4.33 -25.06 7.28
CA ARG A 45 -3.13 -25.40 8.03
C ARG A 45 -2.43 -24.08 8.39
N TRP A 46 -2.60 -23.70 9.64
CA TRP A 46 -2.05 -22.49 10.22
C TRP A 46 -0.76 -22.84 10.95
N GLU A 47 0.32 -22.14 10.64
CA GLU A 47 1.63 -22.39 11.22
C GLU A 47 2.19 -21.13 11.88
N LEU A 48 2.50 -21.21 13.17
CA LEU A 48 3.31 -20.22 13.88
C LEU A 48 4.77 -20.60 13.74
N HIS A 49 5.55 -19.79 13.05
CA HIS A 49 6.99 -19.94 13.00
C HIS A 49 7.60 -18.98 14.00
N TYR A 50 8.66 -19.40 14.69
CA TYR A 50 9.34 -18.56 15.67
C TYR A 50 10.85 -18.73 15.58
N SER A 51 11.58 -17.70 15.99
CA SER A 51 13.04 -17.66 15.98
C SER A 51 13.56 -16.95 17.22
N ILE A 52 14.40 -17.64 18.00
CA ILE A 52 15.04 -17.12 19.21
C ILE A 52 16.56 -17.18 19.02
N PRO A 53 17.31 -16.07 19.09
CA PRO A 53 18.77 -16.12 19.09
C PRO A 53 19.27 -16.98 20.24
N ASP A 54 20.23 -17.87 19.97
CA ASP A 54 20.90 -18.70 20.98
C ASP A 54 21.46 -17.91 22.17
N THR A 55 21.86 -16.67 21.97
CA THR A 55 22.40 -15.74 22.98
C THR A 55 21.35 -15.04 23.84
N SER A 56 20.06 -15.16 23.50
CA SER A 56 18.99 -14.54 24.28
C SER A 56 18.73 -15.27 25.60
N LEU A 57 19.10 -16.55 25.68
CA LEU A 57 18.80 -17.42 26.82
C LEU A 57 19.95 -17.50 27.82
N SER A 58 19.61 -17.86 29.05
CA SER A 58 20.53 -18.03 30.16
C SER A 58 21.02 -19.47 30.23
N TYR A 59 22.33 -19.63 30.11
CA TYR A 59 22.97 -20.94 30.09
C TYR A 59 23.35 -21.38 31.51
N GLN A 60 22.89 -22.56 31.89
CA GLN A 60 23.23 -23.21 33.17
C GLN A 60 24.22 -24.35 32.95
N LEU A 61 25.18 -24.50 33.87
CA LEU A 61 26.19 -25.56 33.83
C LEU A 61 25.55 -26.95 33.94
N THR A 62 25.99 -27.88 33.09
CA THR A 62 25.64 -29.30 33.08
C THR A 62 26.91 -30.17 33.15
N SER A 63 26.77 -31.49 33.13
CA SER A 63 27.91 -32.44 33.14
C SER A 63 28.76 -32.40 31.86
N SER A 64 28.23 -31.85 30.76
CA SER A 64 28.85 -31.86 29.43
C SER A 64 29.09 -30.46 28.85
N GLY A 65 28.88 -29.40 29.63
CA GLY A 65 29.00 -28.02 29.19
C GLY A 65 27.93 -27.15 29.84
N TYR A 66 27.21 -26.39 29.02
CA TYR A 66 26.12 -25.54 29.43
C TYR A 66 24.88 -25.79 28.57
N ARG A 67 23.70 -25.64 29.16
CA ARG A 67 22.41 -25.80 28.50
C ARG A 67 21.51 -24.61 28.79
N ALA A 68 20.75 -24.21 27.78
CA ALA A 68 19.70 -23.21 27.91
C ALA A 68 18.37 -23.78 27.42
N VAL A 69 17.27 -23.40 28.07
CA VAL A 69 15.92 -23.88 27.75
C VAL A 69 14.94 -22.73 27.72
N ALA A 70 14.18 -22.60 26.63
CA ALA A 70 13.05 -21.71 26.52
C ALA A 70 11.74 -22.50 26.63
N GLU A 71 10.81 -21.99 27.43
CA GLU A 71 9.45 -22.51 27.58
C GLU A 71 8.49 -21.63 26.80
N LEU A 72 7.71 -22.23 25.90
CA LEU A 72 6.87 -21.55 24.94
C LEU A 72 5.41 -21.89 25.20
N TYR A 73 4.56 -20.89 25.10
CA TYR A 73 3.14 -20.96 25.40
C TYR A 73 2.36 -20.29 24.28
N LEU A 74 1.41 -21.01 23.70
CA LEU A 74 0.54 -20.50 22.65
C LEU A 74 -0.92 -20.57 23.13
N THR A 75 -1.58 -19.42 23.13
CA THR A 75 -3.02 -19.31 23.36
C THR A 75 -3.66 -18.73 22.12
N ILE A 76 -4.70 -19.40 21.60
CA ILE A 76 -5.52 -18.93 20.50
C ILE A 76 -6.95 -18.85 20.98
N VAL A 77 -7.60 -17.71 20.79
CA VAL A 77 -8.99 -17.47 21.21
C VAL A 77 -9.84 -17.11 20.00
N THR A 78 -10.97 -17.78 19.82
CA THR A 78 -11.94 -17.46 18.76
C THR A 78 -12.73 -16.20 19.12
N ALA A 79 -13.39 -15.60 18.13
CA ALA A 79 -14.32 -14.48 18.38
C ALA A 79 -15.48 -14.82 19.34
N TYR A 80 -15.76 -16.11 19.56
CA TYR A 80 -16.83 -16.59 20.45
C TYR A 80 -16.34 -16.96 21.85
N GLY A 81 -15.04 -16.81 22.12
CA GLY A 81 -14.43 -17.08 23.43
C GLY A 81 -13.91 -18.51 23.62
N ASP A 82 -14.05 -19.39 22.62
CA ASP A 82 -13.38 -20.69 22.65
C ASP A 82 -11.87 -20.49 22.63
N SER A 83 -11.13 -21.25 23.44
CA SER A 83 -9.68 -21.13 23.52
C SER A 83 -8.98 -22.46 23.31
N LEU A 84 -7.86 -22.38 22.60
CA LEU A 84 -6.86 -23.44 22.46
C LEU A 84 -5.60 -22.98 23.19
N TYR A 85 -5.04 -23.86 24.00
CA TYR A 85 -3.79 -23.62 24.71
C TYR A 85 -2.80 -24.75 24.40
N ASP A 86 -1.54 -24.37 24.25
CA ASP A 86 -0.46 -25.29 23.95
C ASP A 86 0.84 -24.82 24.61
N ALA A 87 1.68 -25.78 25.02
CA ALA A 87 2.94 -25.50 25.72
C ALA A 87 4.01 -26.52 25.34
N TRP A 88 5.23 -26.04 25.10
CA TRP A 88 6.40 -26.88 24.81
C TRP A 88 7.70 -26.18 25.21
N SER A 89 8.82 -26.89 25.10
CA SER A 89 10.14 -26.32 25.33
C SER A 89 11.08 -26.56 24.16
N ILE A 90 12.02 -25.64 23.94
CA ILE A 90 13.14 -25.82 23.02
C ILE A 90 14.44 -25.54 23.79
N GLU A 91 15.51 -26.22 23.40
CA GLU A 91 16.78 -26.19 24.10
C GLU A 91 17.95 -26.10 23.16
N THR A 92 19.07 -25.63 23.70
CA THR A 92 20.36 -25.56 23.02
C THR A 92 21.48 -25.80 24.03
N GLU A 93 22.62 -26.26 23.52
CA GLU A 93 23.81 -26.56 24.31
C GLU A 93 25.00 -25.72 23.84
N SER A 94 25.93 -25.45 24.75
CA SER A 94 27.15 -24.68 24.51
C SER A 94 28.28 -25.19 25.38
N LEU A 95 29.53 -25.07 24.92
CA LEU A 95 30.71 -25.32 25.75
C LEU A 95 31.03 -24.14 26.68
N GLU A 96 30.47 -22.96 26.39
CA GLU A 96 30.72 -21.71 27.11
C GLU A 96 29.43 -21.19 27.78
N ARG A 97 29.57 -20.51 28.92
CA ARG A 97 28.45 -19.89 29.65
C ARG A 97 27.80 -18.74 28.88
N ASN A 98 28.60 -17.99 28.12
CA ASN A 98 28.14 -16.83 27.35
C ASN A 98 28.60 -17.03 25.90
N PRO A 99 27.93 -17.90 25.13
CA PRO A 99 28.34 -18.18 23.76
C PRO A 99 28.27 -16.93 22.90
N GLN A 100 29.11 -16.86 21.86
CA GLN A 100 28.89 -15.93 20.75
C GLN A 100 27.71 -16.43 19.91
N HIS A 101 27.00 -15.49 19.28
CA HIS A 101 25.85 -15.84 18.44
C HIS A 101 26.28 -16.72 17.26
N ALA A 102 25.73 -17.94 17.20
CA ALA A 102 26.01 -18.91 16.16
C ALA A 102 24.75 -19.27 15.35
N GLY A 103 23.57 -19.09 15.93
CA GLY A 103 22.32 -19.33 15.22
C GLY A 103 21.07 -19.05 16.03
N TYR A 104 19.95 -19.58 15.53
CA TYR A 104 18.63 -19.36 16.11
C TYR A 104 17.94 -20.68 16.39
N LEU A 105 17.36 -20.78 17.58
CA LEU A 105 16.39 -21.81 17.93
C LEU A 105 15.10 -21.49 17.16
N THR A 106 14.96 -22.15 16.01
CA THR A 106 13.83 -21.97 15.09
C THR A 106 12.83 -23.11 15.29
N GLY A 107 11.54 -22.82 15.26
CA GLY A 107 10.53 -23.87 15.30
C GLY A 107 9.23 -23.51 14.60
N ILE A 108 8.39 -24.52 14.42
CA ILE A 108 7.07 -24.42 13.78
C ILE A 108 6.04 -25.08 14.70
N ARG A 109 4.99 -24.35 15.06
CA ARG A 109 3.78 -24.92 15.65
C ARG A 109 2.67 -24.98 14.61
N ARG A 110 2.17 -26.17 14.31
CA ARG A 110 1.16 -26.41 13.26
C ARG A 110 -0.20 -26.69 13.89
N LEU A 111 -1.23 -26.03 13.40
CA LEU A 111 -2.63 -26.20 13.80
C LEU A 111 -3.51 -26.28 12.55
N SER A 112 -4.64 -26.98 12.67
CA SER A 112 -5.70 -26.92 11.66
C SER A 112 -6.82 -26.05 12.21
N LEU A 113 -7.06 -24.91 11.57
CA LEU A 113 -8.03 -23.91 12.03
C LEU A 113 -9.08 -23.69 10.95
N ARG A 114 -10.34 -23.54 11.35
CA ARG A 114 -11.40 -23.13 10.43
C ARG A 114 -11.22 -21.66 10.03
N PRO A 115 -11.64 -21.24 8.82
CA PRO A 115 -11.61 -19.84 8.44
C PRO A 115 -12.34 -18.95 9.44
N GLY A 116 -11.74 -17.82 9.83
CA GLY A 116 -12.27 -16.96 10.89
C GLY A 116 -11.25 -15.98 11.46
N GLN A 117 -11.68 -15.23 12.48
CA GLN A 117 -10.82 -14.30 13.22
C GLN A 117 -10.40 -14.90 14.55
N TYR A 118 -9.12 -14.81 14.87
CA TYR A 118 -8.54 -15.38 16.08
C TYR A 118 -7.62 -14.38 16.76
N SER A 119 -7.71 -14.28 18.09
CA SER A 119 -6.73 -13.59 18.90
C SER A 119 -5.64 -14.58 19.30
N VAL A 120 -4.39 -14.28 18.98
CA VAL A 120 -3.24 -15.14 19.26
C VAL A 120 -2.35 -14.46 20.29
N THR A 121 -1.93 -15.23 21.30
CA THR A 121 -0.92 -14.82 22.28
C THR A 121 0.16 -15.88 22.32
N PHE A 122 1.39 -15.50 22.04
CA PHE A 122 2.57 -16.35 22.12
C PHE A 122 3.51 -15.80 23.17
N ALA A 123 3.82 -16.58 24.19
CA ALA A 123 4.73 -16.22 25.26
C ALA A 123 5.94 -17.15 25.30
N VAL A 124 7.10 -16.59 25.59
CA VAL A 124 8.36 -17.32 25.75
C VAL A 124 8.99 -16.89 27.06
N HIS A 125 9.35 -17.86 27.90
CA HIS A 125 10.04 -17.68 29.16
C HIS A 125 11.38 -18.41 29.13
N ASP A 126 12.43 -17.75 29.61
CA ASP A 126 13.69 -18.43 29.91
C ASP A 126 13.52 -19.26 31.19
N ARG A 127 13.82 -20.56 31.13
CA ARG A 127 13.69 -21.46 32.28
C ARG A 127 14.62 -21.08 33.43
N HIS A 128 15.79 -20.53 33.12
CA HIS A 128 16.86 -20.30 34.09
C HIS A 128 16.93 -18.83 34.57
N ASP A 129 16.14 -17.94 33.97
CA ASP A 129 16.00 -16.54 34.38
C ASP A 129 14.54 -16.07 34.20
N THR A 130 13.77 -16.09 35.30
CA THR A 130 12.35 -15.73 35.28
C THR A 130 12.07 -14.26 34.95
N THR A 131 13.11 -13.40 34.94
CA THR A 131 12.98 -12.00 34.52
C THR A 131 12.99 -11.85 32.99
N ARG A 132 13.53 -12.85 32.28
CA ARG A 132 13.59 -12.90 30.81
C ARG A 132 12.36 -13.57 30.24
N ARG A 133 11.46 -12.74 29.73
CA ARG A 133 10.20 -13.17 29.09
C ARG A 133 9.83 -12.26 27.93
N MET A 134 9.10 -12.80 26.97
CA MET A 134 8.50 -12.09 25.85
C MET A 134 7.05 -12.56 25.71
N THR A 135 6.12 -11.64 25.42
CA THR A 135 4.77 -11.97 24.98
C THR A 135 4.44 -11.18 23.72
N SER A 136 4.02 -11.88 22.66
CA SER A 136 3.51 -11.30 21.41
C SER A 136 2.01 -11.60 21.31
N SER A 137 1.21 -10.57 21.08
CA SER A 137 -0.24 -10.68 20.93
C SER A 137 -0.69 -9.99 19.66
N PHE A 138 -1.42 -10.71 18.80
CA PHE A 138 -1.88 -10.20 17.51
C PHE A 138 -3.20 -10.86 17.08
N GLN A 139 -3.90 -10.21 16.15
CA GLN A 139 -5.07 -10.81 15.50
C GLN A 139 -4.63 -11.57 14.26
N SER A 140 -5.16 -12.78 14.06
CA SER A 140 -4.92 -13.60 12.87
C SER A 140 -6.23 -13.88 12.16
N THR A 141 -6.34 -13.39 10.92
CA THR A 141 -7.43 -13.76 10.01
C THR A 141 -7.05 -15.05 9.30
N VAL A 142 -7.67 -16.16 9.70
CA VAL A 142 -7.51 -17.45 9.04
C VAL A 142 -8.35 -17.45 7.76
N ARG A 143 -7.69 -17.51 6.61
CA ARG A 143 -8.34 -17.44 5.29
C ARG A 143 -8.99 -18.76 4.91
N ASN A 144 -9.94 -18.70 3.99
CA ASN A 144 -10.50 -19.87 3.32
C ASN A 144 -9.81 -20.04 1.95
N PHE A 145 -9.20 -21.20 1.70
CA PHE A 145 -8.57 -21.50 0.41
C PHE A 145 -9.57 -21.83 -0.70
N GLY A 146 -10.85 -22.02 -0.35
CA GLY A 146 -11.94 -22.22 -1.28
C GLY A 146 -11.76 -23.46 -2.17
N ARG A 147 -12.49 -23.43 -3.29
CA ARG A 147 -12.41 -24.45 -4.35
C ARG A 147 -11.95 -23.79 -5.64
N THR A 148 -10.82 -23.09 -5.62
CA THR A 148 -10.20 -22.48 -6.80
C THR A 148 -8.71 -22.76 -6.80
N VAL A 149 -8.04 -22.50 -7.92
CA VAL A 149 -6.58 -22.41 -7.92
C VAL A 149 -6.16 -21.40 -6.87
N SER A 150 -5.23 -21.81 -6.01
CA SER A 150 -4.77 -21.00 -4.89
C SER A 150 -3.32 -21.33 -4.56
N MET A 151 -2.70 -20.44 -3.80
CA MET A 151 -1.33 -20.58 -3.32
C MET A 151 -1.28 -20.41 -1.81
N SER A 152 -0.38 -21.13 -1.13
CA SER A 152 -0.03 -20.87 0.27
C SER A 152 0.56 -19.47 0.43
N ASP A 153 0.72 -19.04 1.67
CA ASP A 153 1.58 -17.89 1.95
C ASP A 153 3.02 -18.25 1.52
N VAL A 154 3.81 -17.22 1.22
CA VAL A 154 5.23 -17.40 0.89
C VAL A 154 6.00 -17.58 2.19
N VAL A 155 6.73 -18.67 2.30
CA VAL A 155 7.59 -18.96 3.45
C VAL A 155 9.00 -18.55 3.08
N PHE A 156 9.56 -17.50 3.69
CA PHE A 156 10.98 -17.26 3.60
C PHE A 156 11.74 -18.36 4.32
N THR A 157 12.83 -18.83 3.72
CA THR A 157 13.58 -19.98 4.21
C THR A 157 15.04 -19.65 4.37
N ARG A 158 15.74 -20.46 5.16
CA ARG A 158 17.19 -20.45 5.25
C ARG A 158 17.72 -21.84 4.95
N LYS A 159 19.02 -21.94 4.67
CA LYS A 159 19.68 -23.23 4.55
C LYS A 159 19.57 -23.96 5.89
N GLY A 160 18.95 -25.13 5.88
CA GLY A 160 18.78 -25.99 7.05
C GLY A 160 19.54 -27.29 6.92
N ASP A 161 19.58 -28.04 8.01
CA ASP A 161 20.08 -29.42 8.02
C ASP A 161 19.08 -30.32 7.30
N ALA A 162 19.51 -30.96 6.21
CA ALA A 162 18.67 -31.86 5.41
C ALA A 162 18.23 -33.13 6.17
N SER A 163 18.87 -33.43 7.31
CA SER A 163 18.50 -34.54 8.18
C SER A 163 17.39 -34.19 9.17
N ASP A 164 17.12 -32.90 9.41
CA ASP A 164 16.09 -32.47 10.36
C ASP A 164 14.68 -32.71 9.82
N THR A 165 14.04 -33.74 10.35
CA THR A 165 12.70 -34.15 9.95
C THR A 165 11.60 -33.20 10.42
N SER A 166 11.87 -32.33 11.41
CA SER A 166 10.89 -31.41 12.02
C SER A 166 10.38 -30.37 11.02
N PHE A 167 11.18 -30.10 9.99
CA PHE A 167 10.93 -29.11 8.94
C PHE A 167 10.58 -29.73 7.59
N LYS A 168 10.28 -31.04 7.53
CA LYS A 168 9.88 -31.70 6.29
C LYS A 168 8.53 -31.19 5.78
N ARG A 169 8.49 -30.90 4.47
CA ARG A 169 7.29 -30.61 3.67
C ARG A 169 7.34 -31.50 2.43
N GLY A 170 6.68 -32.65 2.50
CA GLY A 170 6.88 -33.72 1.52
C GLY A 170 8.33 -34.18 1.52
N ASP A 171 8.98 -34.16 0.35
CA ASP A 171 10.37 -34.59 0.17
C ASP A 171 11.40 -33.47 0.46
N LEU A 172 10.94 -32.25 0.75
CA LEU A 172 11.81 -31.10 0.99
C LEU A 172 11.96 -30.81 2.49
N VAL A 173 13.14 -30.39 2.91
CA VAL A 173 13.37 -29.82 4.26
C VAL A 173 13.35 -28.30 4.16
N ILE A 174 12.33 -27.68 4.74
CA ILE A 174 12.02 -26.25 4.65
C ILE A 174 12.18 -25.61 6.03
N LEU A 175 13.42 -25.23 6.38
CA LEU A 175 13.72 -24.48 7.59
C LEU A 175 13.27 -23.02 7.40
N PRO A 176 12.27 -22.53 8.16
CA PRO A 176 11.75 -21.19 7.96
C PRO A 176 12.72 -20.12 8.45
N ASN A 177 12.55 -18.92 7.92
CA ASN A 177 13.23 -17.72 8.34
C ASN A 177 12.17 -16.69 8.81
N PRO A 178 11.65 -16.79 10.05
CA PRO A 178 10.60 -15.88 10.56
C PRO A 178 11.04 -14.42 10.67
N ARG A 179 12.34 -14.17 10.63
CA ARG A 179 12.90 -12.81 10.67
C ARG A 179 12.88 -12.14 9.31
N HIS A 180 12.69 -12.93 8.24
CA HIS A 180 12.70 -12.47 6.86
C HIS A 180 14.02 -11.75 6.51
N GLU A 181 15.13 -12.17 7.12
CA GLU A 181 16.44 -11.54 6.98
C GLU A 181 17.33 -12.36 6.02
N CYS A 182 17.90 -11.70 5.00
CA CYS A 182 18.90 -12.27 4.10
C CYS A 182 20.24 -11.61 4.40
N ILE A 183 21.14 -12.35 5.06
CA ILE A 183 22.39 -11.81 5.62
C ILE A 183 23.60 -12.44 4.91
N GLY A 184 24.56 -11.62 4.47
CA GLY A 184 25.85 -12.08 3.98
C GLY A 184 26.43 -11.18 2.88
N ASP A 185 27.65 -11.50 2.43
CA ASP A 185 28.35 -10.78 1.36
C ASP A 185 27.84 -11.15 -0.05
N ASP A 186 27.17 -12.30 -0.19
CA ASP A 186 26.52 -12.80 -1.40
C ASP A 186 25.10 -13.29 -1.05
N PRO A 187 24.19 -12.39 -0.61
CA PRO A 187 22.88 -12.79 -0.11
C PRO A 187 22.03 -13.37 -1.24
N ALA A 188 21.35 -14.47 -0.92
CA ALA A 188 20.33 -15.09 -1.76
C ALA A 188 19.00 -15.13 -1.01
N LEU A 189 17.92 -14.76 -1.70
CA LEU A 189 16.57 -14.85 -1.17
C LEU A 189 16.01 -16.24 -1.46
N ASP A 190 15.96 -17.08 -0.44
CA ASP A 190 15.36 -18.41 -0.51
C ASP A 190 13.93 -18.39 0.04
N PHE A 191 12.98 -18.92 -0.73
CA PHE A 191 11.58 -19.00 -0.30
C PHE A 191 10.86 -20.22 -0.85
N TYR A 192 9.74 -20.56 -0.23
CA TYR A 192 8.94 -21.74 -0.53
C TYR A 192 7.45 -21.38 -0.55
N PHE A 193 6.69 -21.98 -1.46
CA PHE A 193 5.23 -21.98 -1.40
C PHE A 193 4.66 -23.23 -2.05
N GLU A 194 3.38 -23.49 -1.78
CA GLU A 194 2.59 -24.56 -2.37
C GLU A 194 1.52 -23.97 -3.30
N VAL A 195 1.28 -24.64 -4.43
CA VAL A 195 0.17 -24.32 -5.33
C VAL A 195 -0.83 -25.47 -5.31
N TYR A 196 -2.13 -25.13 -5.28
CA TYR A 196 -3.23 -26.07 -5.09
C TYR A 196 -4.26 -26.03 -6.23
N ASP A 197 -4.93 -27.16 -6.45
CA ASP A 197 -6.10 -27.35 -7.33
C ASP A 197 -5.87 -27.03 -8.82
N VAL A 198 -4.62 -26.90 -9.26
CA VAL A 198 -4.29 -26.42 -10.61
C VAL A 198 -4.80 -27.37 -11.70
N ASN A 199 -4.55 -28.68 -11.55
CA ASN A 199 -5.03 -29.70 -12.48
C ASN A 199 -6.56 -29.83 -12.49
N LYS A 200 -7.21 -29.62 -11.35
CA LYS A 200 -8.68 -29.68 -11.24
C LYS A 200 -9.36 -28.65 -12.15
N TYR A 201 -8.65 -27.57 -12.47
CA TYR A 201 -9.10 -26.52 -13.37
C TYR A 201 -8.45 -26.59 -14.76
N GLY A 202 -7.87 -27.74 -15.13
CA GLY A 202 -7.31 -27.97 -16.46
C GLY A 202 -6.04 -27.17 -16.75
N VAL A 203 -5.36 -26.66 -15.72
CA VAL A 203 -4.09 -25.95 -15.84
C VAL A 203 -2.97 -26.96 -15.59
N ASP A 204 -2.19 -27.24 -16.63
CA ASP A 204 -1.04 -28.16 -16.61
C ASP A 204 0.31 -27.42 -16.50
N THR A 205 0.29 -26.11 -16.79
CA THR A 205 1.46 -25.25 -16.81
C THR A 205 1.10 -23.87 -16.29
N VAL A 206 1.89 -23.37 -15.36
CA VAL A 206 1.79 -22.01 -14.83
C VAL A 206 3.03 -21.20 -15.18
N LEU A 207 2.87 -19.88 -15.22
CA LEU A 207 3.95 -18.93 -15.26
C LEU A 207 4.02 -18.23 -13.90
N LEU A 208 5.08 -18.48 -13.16
CA LEU A 208 5.38 -17.73 -11.95
C LEU A 208 6.15 -16.47 -12.34
N GLU A 209 5.75 -15.37 -11.73
CA GLU A 209 6.40 -14.08 -11.88
C GLU A 209 6.79 -13.58 -10.48
N PHE A 210 8.08 -13.35 -10.30
CA PHE A 210 8.62 -12.78 -9.08
C PHE A 210 9.06 -11.35 -9.37
N ARG A 211 8.48 -10.38 -8.68
CA ARG A 211 8.87 -8.97 -8.73
C ARG A 211 9.47 -8.61 -7.37
N LEU A 212 10.67 -8.07 -7.36
CA LEU A 212 11.23 -7.46 -6.15
C LEU A 212 11.07 -5.97 -6.27
N HIS A 213 10.46 -5.39 -5.24
CA HIS A 213 10.37 -3.95 -5.09
C HIS A 213 11.26 -3.49 -3.94
N ASP A 214 11.85 -2.31 -4.09
CA ASP A 214 12.56 -1.64 -3.00
C ASP A 214 11.58 -1.05 -1.97
N TYR A 215 12.13 -0.34 -0.97
CA TYR A 215 11.35 0.28 0.08
C TYR A 215 10.45 1.44 -0.39
N VAL A 216 10.65 2.00 -1.61
CA VAL A 216 9.74 2.99 -2.22
C VAL A 216 8.74 2.36 -3.20
N ASN A 217 8.68 1.02 -3.26
CA ASN A 217 7.88 0.23 -4.19
C ASN A 217 8.32 0.32 -5.67
N GLU A 218 9.54 0.79 -5.95
CA GLU A 218 10.10 0.74 -7.30
C GLU A 218 10.50 -0.69 -7.64
N ASN A 219 10.17 -1.17 -8.84
CA ASN A 219 10.52 -2.52 -9.28
C ASN A 219 12.03 -2.60 -9.58
N VAL A 220 12.77 -3.34 -8.76
CA VAL A 220 14.23 -3.46 -8.87
C VAL A 220 14.65 -4.66 -9.71
N THR A 221 13.86 -5.74 -9.68
CA THR A 221 14.08 -6.90 -10.56
C THR A 221 12.81 -7.70 -10.75
N GLN A 222 12.75 -8.39 -11.89
CA GLN A 222 11.63 -9.21 -12.28
C GLN A 222 12.13 -10.49 -12.94
N SER A 223 11.57 -11.62 -12.52
CA SER A 223 11.95 -12.95 -12.99
C SER A 223 10.72 -13.79 -13.29
N TYR A 224 10.84 -14.65 -14.30
CA TYR A 224 9.76 -15.53 -14.72
C TYR A 224 10.21 -16.99 -14.65
N VAL A 225 9.37 -17.85 -14.09
CA VAL A 225 9.60 -19.29 -14.07
C VAL A 225 8.39 -20.00 -14.68
N LYS A 226 8.60 -20.61 -15.84
CA LYS A 226 7.65 -21.57 -16.40
C LYS A 226 7.71 -22.84 -15.55
N TRP A 227 6.55 -23.29 -15.08
CA TRP A 227 6.46 -24.46 -14.22
C TRP A 227 5.36 -25.40 -14.70
N GLY A 228 5.76 -26.57 -15.19
CA GLY A 228 4.84 -27.68 -15.47
C GLY A 228 4.40 -28.35 -14.18
N ILE A 229 3.09 -28.48 -13.99
CA ILE A 229 2.46 -29.05 -12.81
C ILE A 229 1.88 -30.41 -13.19
N ASN A 230 2.34 -31.45 -12.50
CA ASN A 230 1.95 -32.85 -12.75
C ASN A 230 1.25 -33.51 -11.55
N LYS A 231 1.01 -32.76 -10.47
CA LYS A 231 0.30 -33.19 -9.26
C LYS A 231 -0.60 -32.06 -8.79
N ASP A 232 -1.67 -32.40 -8.08
CA ASP A 232 -2.68 -31.42 -7.61
C ASP A 232 -2.16 -30.50 -6.50
N ILE A 233 -1.11 -30.94 -5.80
CA ILE A 233 -0.38 -30.17 -4.80
C ILE A 233 1.11 -30.29 -5.12
N ILE A 234 1.77 -29.16 -5.34
CA ILE A 234 3.23 -29.12 -5.46
C ILE A 234 3.78 -27.94 -4.66
N GLY A 235 4.61 -28.27 -3.67
CA GLY A 235 5.48 -27.32 -2.99
C GLY A 235 6.82 -27.19 -3.72
N ARG A 236 7.32 -25.97 -3.88
CA ARG A 236 8.63 -25.74 -4.52
C ARG A 236 9.40 -24.64 -3.80
N ARG A 237 10.70 -24.86 -3.63
CA ARG A 237 11.66 -23.85 -3.20
C ARG A 237 12.22 -23.11 -4.41
N PHE A 238 12.38 -21.80 -4.26
CA PHE A 238 13.05 -20.92 -5.21
C PHE A 238 14.17 -20.16 -4.51
N THR A 239 15.17 -19.79 -5.30
CA THR A 239 16.31 -18.97 -4.88
C THR A 239 16.45 -17.84 -5.87
N LEU A 240 16.43 -16.60 -5.39
CA LEU A 240 16.73 -15.42 -6.18
C LEU A 240 18.06 -14.82 -5.72
N PRO A 241 19.08 -14.72 -6.60
CA PRO A 241 20.32 -14.05 -6.25
C PRO A 241 20.08 -12.54 -6.11
N VAL A 242 20.45 -11.97 -4.96
CA VAL A 242 20.34 -10.52 -4.69
C VAL A 242 21.68 -9.87 -4.25
N PRO A 243 22.88 -10.32 -4.70
CA PRO A 243 24.13 -9.80 -4.15
C PRO A 243 24.46 -8.38 -4.56
N THR A 244 23.86 -7.89 -5.63
CA THR A 244 24.02 -6.51 -6.07
C THR A 244 23.14 -5.53 -5.30
N PHE A 245 22.27 -6.01 -4.40
CA PHE A 245 21.25 -5.19 -3.76
C PHE A 245 21.82 -4.55 -2.49
N PRO A 246 21.64 -3.23 -2.29
CA PRO A 246 21.95 -2.56 -1.04
C PRO A 246 21.18 -3.15 0.14
N SER A 247 21.79 -3.05 1.31
CA SER A 247 21.11 -3.37 2.57
C SER A 247 19.84 -2.52 2.72
N GLY A 248 18.71 -3.13 3.08
CA GLY A 248 17.44 -2.43 3.12
C GLY A 248 16.22 -3.34 3.15
N VAL A 249 15.04 -2.72 3.24
CA VAL A 249 13.75 -3.41 3.17
C VAL A 249 13.32 -3.55 1.72
N TYR A 250 12.88 -4.74 1.35
CA TYR A 250 12.35 -5.07 0.04
C TYR A 250 11.01 -5.79 0.16
N LYS A 251 10.26 -5.82 -0.93
CA LYS A 251 9.01 -6.57 -1.04
C LYS A 251 9.09 -7.56 -2.19
N LEU A 252 8.85 -8.83 -1.90
CA LEU A 252 8.66 -9.87 -2.91
C LEU A 252 7.17 -9.94 -3.27
N VAL A 253 6.84 -9.69 -4.54
CA VAL A 253 5.52 -9.95 -5.10
C VAL A 253 5.61 -11.20 -5.96
N THR A 254 4.87 -12.24 -5.57
CA THR A 254 4.77 -13.51 -6.28
C THR A 254 3.42 -13.59 -6.99
N VAL A 255 3.45 -13.65 -8.31
CA VAL A 255 2.26 -13.73 -9.15
C VAL A 255 2.22 -15.10 -9.84
N LEU A 256 1.12 -15.81 -9.67
CA LEU A 256 0.81 -17.06 -10.35
C LEU A 256 -0.10 -16.76 -11.54
N ARG A 257 0.39 -17.01 -12.76
CA ARG A 257 -0.39 -16.85 -13.99
C ARG A 257 -0.65 -18.20 -14.66
N SER A 258 -1.80 -18.33 -15.31
CA SER A 258 -2.02 -19.39 -16.28
C SER A 258 -1.09 -19.18 -17.48
N TYR A 259 -0.38 -20.22 -17.90
CA TYR A 259 0.56 -20.11 -19.03
C TYR A 259 -0.15 -19.96 -20.38
N ARG A 260 -1.38 -20.47 -20.50
CA ARG A 260 -2.11 -20.52 -21.78
C ARG A 260 -2.67 -19.17 -22.21
N ASP A 261 -3.22 -18.42 -21.26
CA ASP A 261 -3.99 -17.18 -21.49
C ASP A 261 -3.45 -15.99 -20.68
N SER A 262 -2.35 -16.16 -19.94
CA SER A 262 -1.68 -15.13 -19.14
C SER A 262 -2.53 -14.50 -18.02
N VAL A 263 -3.67 -15.13 -17.70
CA VAL A 263 -4.58 -14.68 -16.63
C VAL A 263 -3.88 -14.82 -15.28
N GLU A 264 -3.97 -13.78 -14.46
CA GLU A 264 -3.53 -13.81 -13.07
C GLU A 264 -4.48 -14.65 -12.23
N LEU A 265 -3.96 -15.76 -11.70
CA LEU A 265 -4.72 -16.71 -10.89
C LEU A 265 -4.61 -16.37 -9.40
N PHE A 266 -3.45 -15.88 -8.97
CA PHE A 266 -3.19 -15.53 -7.58
C PHE A 266 -2.00 -14.59 -7.47
N THR A 267 -2.01 -13.71 -6.46
CA THR A 267 -0.88 -12.86 -6.10
C THR A 267 -0.68 -12.88 -4.58
N ALA A 268 0.56 -13.07 -4.15
CA ALA A 268 1.00 -12.89 -2.77
C ALA A 268 2.10 -11.83 -2.73
N GLU A 269 2.16 -11.07 -1.64
CA GLU A 269 3.26 -10.16 -1.39
C GLU A 269 3.72 -10.25 0.07
N ASP A 270 5.02 -10.14 0.28
CA ASP A 270 5.59 -10.07 1.62
C ASP A 270 6.91 -9.30 1.63
N ARG A 271 7.29 -8.77 2.80
CA ARG A 271 8.49 -7.96 2.99
C ARG A 271 9.61 -8.77 3.62
N PHE A 272 10.83 -8.43 3.24
CA PHE A 272 12.06 -9.00 3.77
C PHE A 272 13.15 -7.93 3.88
N TYR A 273 14.18 -8.22 4.66
CA TYR A 273 15.32 -7.33 4.85
C TYR A 273 16.59 -7.97 4.30
N ILE A 274 17.36 -7.21 3.53
CA ILE A 274 18.70 -7.59 3.09
C ILE A 274 19.72 -6.89 3.99
N LEU A 275 20.65 -7.66 4.56
CA LEU A 275 21.86 -7.15 5.21
C LEU A 275 23.08 -7.60 4.38
N ASN A 276 23.53 -6.72 3.50
CA ASN A 276 24.68 -6.92 2.62
C ASN A 276 25.86 -6.04 3.10
N PRO A 277 26.90 -6.61 3.75
CA PRO A 277 28.02 -5.83 4.29
C PRO A 277 28.81 -5.09 3.20
N THR A 278 28.82 -5.64 1.98
CA THR A 278 29.53 -5.06 0.83
C THR A 278 28.72 -3.99 0.09
N ARG A 279 27.41 -3.92 0.36
CA ARG A 279 26.48 -2.93 -0.19
C ARG A 279 25.70 -2.30 0.96
N PRO A 280 26.25 -1.29 1.65
CA PRO A 280 25.55 -0.58 2.71
C PRO A 280 24.25 0.06 2.18
N PRO A 281 23.30 0.43 3.05
CA PRO A 281 22.07 1.06 2.62
C PRO A 281 22.36 2.29 1.73
N GLU A 282 21.86 2.26 0.51
CA GLU A 282 21.95 3.41 -0.38
C GLU A 282 20.92 4.43 0.09
N GLY A 283 21.42 5.52 0.69
CA GLY A 283 20.60 6.64 1.11
C GLY A 283 20.08 7.40 -0.10
N ARG A 284 19.03 6.89 -0.76
CA ARG A 284 18.04 7.83 -1.30
C ARG A 284 17.42 8.47 -0.08
N VAL A 285 17.51 9.80 0.03
CA VAL A 285 16.75 10.53 1.04
C VAL A 285 15.32 10.03 0.93
N LEU A 286 14.95 9.25 1.93
CA LEU A 286 13.61 8.77 2.16
C LEU A 286 12.83 10.01 2.51
N VAL A 287 12.39 10.72 1.49
CA VAL A 287 11.29 11.63 1.66
C VAL A 287 10.09 10.69 1.60
N SER A 288 9.61 10.25 2.77
CA SER A 288 8.34 9.53 2.91
C SER A 288 7.23 10.24 2.12
N ASP A 289 6.13 9.56 1.77
CA ASP A 289 4.95 10.25 1.20
C ASP A 289 4.53 11.44 2.08
N GLU A 290 4.78 11.32 3.38
CA GLU A 290 4.63 12.38 4.35
C GLU A 290 5.60 13.55 4.10
N GLU A 291 6.89 13.29 4.04
CA GLU A 291 7.88 14.34 3.79
C GLU A 291 7.76 14.93 2.38
N ARG A 292 7.33 14.16 1.36
CA ARG A 292 7.23 14.61 -0.05
C ARG A 292 6.09 15.59 -0.17
N PHE A 293 5.00 15.25 0.51
CA PHE A 293 3.93 16.18 0.70
C PHE A 293 4.38 17.42 1.48
N ILE A 294 5.08 17.28 2.60
CA ILE A 294 5.56 18.42 3.42
C ILE A 294 6.36 19.41 2.58
N VAL A 295 7.21 18.92 1.67
CA VAL A 295 8.02 19.78 0.78
C VAL A 295 7.30 20.19 -0.52
N SER A 296 6.11 19.66 -0.80
CA SER A 296 5.34 19.97 -2.02
C SER A 296 4.66 21.34 -1.97
N GLU A 297 4.34 21.89 -3.15
CA GLU A 297 3.55 23.12 -3.26
C GLU A 297 2.17 23.02 -2.59
N TRP A 298 1.62 21.81 -2.51
CA TRP A 298 0.32 21.54 -1.90
C TRP A 298 0.34 21.79 -0.39
N TYR A 299 1.50 21.63 0.26
CA TYR A 299 1.60 21.80 1.70
C TYR A 299 1.63 23.23 2.19
N ALA A 300 2.19 24.12 1.37
CA ALA A 300 2.27 25.54 1.65
C ALA A 300 1.00 26.31 1.23
N MET A 301 -0.02 25.65 0.66
CA MET A 301 -1.21 26.35 0.19
C MET A 301 -2.04 26.94 1.35
N SER A 302 -2.62 28.13 1.14
CA SER A 302 -3.60 28.67 2.07
C SER A 302 -4.92 27.88 2.02
N PRO A 303 -5.78 27.96 3.06
CA PRO A 303 -7.10 27.34 3.03
C PRO A 303 -7.96 27.77 1.83
N GLU A 304 -7.92 29.06 1.46
CA GLU A 304 -8.70 29.61 0.34
C GLU A 304 -8.22 29.05 -1.01
N ARG A 305 -6.89 28.97 -1.19
CA ARG A 305 -6.31 28.35 -2.38
C ARG A 305 -6.61 26.85 -2.45
N THR A 306 -6.59 26.17 -1.30
CA THR A 306 -6.93 24.75 -1.20
C THR A 306 -8.38 24.50 -1.63
N GLU A 307 -9.32 25.33 -1.16
CA GLU A 307 -10.73 25.25 -1.54
C GLU A 307 -10.92 25.44 -3.05
N LEU A 308 -10.27 26.46 -3.65
CA LEU A 308 -10.29 26.65 -5.10
C LEU A 308 -9.77 25.41 -5.84
N GLN A 309 -8.64 24.85 -5.41
CA GLN A 309 -8.06 23.66 -6.04
C GLN A 309 -8.95 22.43 -5.89
N MET A 310 -9.67 22.27 -4.76
CA MET A 310 -10.67 21.22 -4.58
C MET A 310 -11.82 21.38 -5.59
N GLN A 311 -12.35 22.59 -5.78
CA GLN A 311 -13.42 22.83 -6.76
C GLN A 311 -12.95 22.53 -8.19
N LEU A 312 -11.71 22.89 -8.52
CA LEU A 312 -11.12 22.61 -9.82
C LEU A 312 -10.91 21.10 -10.04
N ALA A 313 -10.38 20.38 -9.05
CA ALA A 313 -10.22 18.93 -9.11
C ALA A 313 -11.57 18.20 -9.29
N ALA A 314 -12.65 18.69 -8.67
CA ALA A 314 -13.98 18.09 -8.74
C ALA A 314 -14.56 18.03 -10.18
N ILE A 315 -14.10 18.91 -11.08
CA ILE A 315 -14.53 18.95 -12.49
C ILE A 315 -14.14 17.66 -13.23
N ILE A 316 -12.98 17.11 -12.91
CA ILE A 316 -12.40 15.91 -13.54
C ILE A 316 -12.33 14.69 -12.60
N ALA A 317 -12.79 14.83 -11.36
CA ALA A 317 -12.88 13.74 -10.40
C ALA A 317 -13.91 12.68 -10.83
N SER A 318 -13.55 11.41 -10.64
CA SER A 318 -14.45 10.27 -10.78
C SER A 318 -15.55 10.27 -9.70
N PRO A 319 -16.64 9.52 -9.88
CA PRO A 319 -17.68 9.41 -8.86
C PRO A 319 -17.16 8.98 -7.49
N LEU A 320 -16.21 8.04 -7.44
CA LEU A 320 -15.61 7.57 -6.19
C LEU A 320 -14.75 8.66 -5.53
N GLU A 321 -13.94 9.37 -6.32
CA GLU A 321 -13.12 10.48 -5.82
C GLU A 321 -13.99 11.61 -5.26
N ARG A 322 -15.14 11.91 -5.88
CA ARG A 322 -16.08 12.92 -5.35
C ARG A 322 -16.63 12.54 -3.98
N VAL A 323 -17.05 11.28 -3.81
CA VAL A 323 -17.48 10.77 -2.49
C VAL A 323 -16.36 10.87 -1.46
N SER A 324 -15.11 10.63 -1.85
CA SER A 324 -13.95 10.83 -0.98
C SER A 324 -13.74 12.31 -0.63
N MET A 325 -13.82 13.21 -1.61
CA MET A 325 -13.65 14.66 -1.42
C MET A 325 -14.67 15.24 -0.44
N GLU A 326 -15.94 14.81 -0.53
CA GLU A 326 -17.03 15.25 0.35
C GLU A 326 -16.79 14.90 1.82
N LYS A 327 -16.05 13.82 2.10
CA LYS A 327 -15.72 13.39 3.47
C LYS A 327 -14.57 14.18 4.08
N LEU A 328 -13.85 14.99 3.30
CA LEU A 328 -12.69 15.75 3.78
C LEU A 328 -13.13 17.11 4.30
N THR A 329 -13.11 17.26 5.62
CA THR A 329 -13.45 18.52 6.31
C THR A 329 -12.24 19.38 6.63
N ASP A 330 -11.12 18.73 6.93
CA ASP A 330 -9.87 19.38 7.34
C ASP A 330 -9.00 19.83 6.14
N THR A 331 -8.40 21.01 6.25
CA THR A 331 -7.54 21.60 5.20
C THR A 331 -6.33 20.74 4.88
N ARG A 332 -5.65 20.18 5.89
CA ARG A 332 -4.46 19.34 5.70
C ARG A 332 -4.80 18.07 4.92
N SER A 333 -5.96 17.49 5.21
CA SER A 333 -6.51 16.31 4.55
C SER A 333 -6.90 16.61 3.09
N ARG A 334 -7.47 17.79 2.82
CA ARG A 334 -7.76 18.25 1.44
C ARG A 334 -6.49 18.51 0.64
N GLN A 335 -5.50 19.15 1.24
CA GLN A 335 -4.18 19.33 0.61
C GLN A 335 -3.55 17.98 0.27
N ARG A 336 -3.61 17.02 1.18
CA ARG A 336 -3.10 15.65 0.96
C ARG A 336 -3.81 14.97 -0.20
N PHE A 337 -5.13 15.09 -0.22
CA PHE A 337 -5.93 14.57 -1.30
C PHE A 337 -5.49 15.16 -2.64
N LEU A 338 -5.35 16.49 -2.74
CA LEU A 338 -4.91 17.14 -3.98
C LEU A 338 -3.51 16.71 -4.43
N TYR A 339 -2.56 16.60 -3.50
CA TYR A 339 -1.23 16.08 -3.77
C TYR A 339 -1.28 14.69 -4.43
N ARG A 340 -2.05 13.76 -3.84
CA ARG A 340 -2.20 12.40 -4.38
C ARG A 340 -3.05 12.36 -5.65
N PHE A 341 -4.06 13.22 -5.76
CA PHE A 341 -4.98 13.30 -6.89
C PHE A 341 -4.26 13.67 -8.19
N TRP A 342 -3.32 14.61 -8.10
CA TRP A 342 -2.47 14.99 -9.22
C TRP A 342 -1.31 14.02 -9.42
N GLY A 343 -0.69 13.54 -8.34
CA GLY A 343 0.36 12.52 -8.43
C GLY A 343 -0.08 11.23 -9.14
N SER A 344 -1.33 10.79 -8.99
CA SER A 344 -1.86 9.63 -9.72
C SER A 344 -2.17 9.89 -11.19
N ARG A 345 -2.18 11.16 -11.61
CA ARG A 345 -2.44 11.62 -12.99
C ARG A 345 -1.17 12.09 -13.68
N ASP A 346 -0.02 11.88 -13.07
CA ASP A 346 1.29 12.25 -13.62
C ASP A 346 1.67 11.32 -14.78
N PRO A 347 1.79 11.82 -16.03
CA PRO A 347 2.19 10.99 -17.16
C PRO A 347 3.64 10.53 -17.07
N ASP A 348 4.54 11.35 -16.51
CA ASP A 348 5.95 11.04 -16.33
C ASP A 348 6.43 11.39 -14.92
N PRO A 349 6.32 10.46 -13.96
CA PRO A 349 6.74 10.70 -12.57
C PRO A 349 8.26 10.83 -12.40
N THR A 350 9.05 10.71 -13.48
CA THR A 350 10.50 10.93 -13.44
C THR A 350 10.88 12.40 -13.55
N THR A 351 9.96 13.26 -13.99
CA THR A 351 10.16 14.70 -14.02
C THR A 351 9.74 15.33 -12.69
N GLU A 352 10.29 16.50 -12.37
CA GLU A 352 9.86 17.27 -11.18
C GLU A 352 8.48 17.93 -11.38
N ILE A 353 7.98 17.99 -12.62
CA ILE A 353 6.81 18.77 -13.00
C ILE A 353 5.74 17.82 -13.54
N ASN A 354 4.62 17.72 -12.82
CA ASN A 354 3.46 16.98 -13.30
C ASN A 354 2.85 17.62 -14.55
N GLU A 355 3.03 17.00 -15.72
CA GLU A 355 2.63 17.60 -17.00
C GLU A 355 1.11 17.73 -17.13
N ALA A 356 0.35 16.78 -16.55
CA ALA A 356 -1.11 16.83 -16.57
C ALA A 356 -1.65 18.00 -15.74
N LEU A 357 -1.07 18.28 -14.58
CA LEU A 357 -1.39 19.44 -13.75
C LEU A 357 -1.03 20.74 -14.46
N MET A 358 0.13 20.80 -15.11
CA MET A 358 0.56 21.97 -15.88
C MET A 358 -0.42 22.28 -17.01
N ASP A 359 -0.80 21.27 -17.80
CA ASP A 359 -1.79 21.44 -18.87
C ASP A 359 -3.17 21.84 -18.32
N PHE A 360 -3.59 21.27 -17.20
CA PHE A 360 -4.84 21.67 -16.55
C PHE A 360 -4.82 23.14 -16.08
N ARG A 361 -3.69 23.62 -15.52
CA ARG A 361 -3.50 25.03 -15.14
C ARG A 361 -3.58 25.95 -16.37
N LEU A 362 -2.98 25.55 -17.48
CA LEU A 362 -3.05 26.31 -18.73
C LEU A 362 -4.50 26.40 -19.25
N ARG A 363 -5.27 25.31 -19.16
CA ARG A 363 -6.71 25.32 -19.49
C ARG A 363 -7.51 26.26 -18.58
N PHE A 364 -7.19 26.30 -17.28
CA PHE A 364 -7.82 27.21 -16.32
C PHE A 364 -7.56 28.68 -16.65
N GLU A 365 -6.31 29.04 -16.96
CA GLU A 365 -5.96 30.40 -17.40
C GLU A 365 -6.70 30.76 -18.69
N ARG A 366 -6.72 29.85 -19.66
CA ARG A 366 -7.44 30.06 -20.93
C ARG A 366 -8.94 30.24 -20.70
N ALA A 367 -9.55 29.45 -19.83
CA ALA A 367 -10.97 29.58 -19.49
C ALA A 367 -11.28 30.96 -18.90
N ASN A 368 -10.44 31.46 -17.99
CA ASN A 368 -10.60 32.77 -17.39
C ASN A 368 -10.31 33.93 -18.35
N ALA A 369 -9.37 33.75 -19.27
CA ALA A 369 -9.07 34.76 -20.28
C ALA A 369 -10.19 34.89 -21.33
N GLN A 370 -10.79 33.77 -21.74
CA GLN A 370 -11.73 33.75 -22.88
C GLN A 370 -13.20 33.81 -22.50
N TYR A 371 -13.59 33.27 -21.33
CA TYR A 371 -14.99 33.07 -20.98
C TYR A 371 -15.42 33.84 -19.74
N ARG A 372 -14.57 34.71 -19.19
CA ARG A 372 -14.96 35.59 -18.10
C ARG A 372 -16.08 36.53 -18.54
N ASN A 373 -17.07 36.68 -17.69
CA ASN A 373 -18.14 37.66 -17.86
C ASN A 373 -18.05 38.74 -16.78
N GLY A 374 -18.10 40.01 -17.17
CA GLY A 374 -18.00 41.16 -16.27
C GLY A 374 -19.17 41.28 -15.29
N GLN A 375 -20.29 40.64 -15.57
CA GLN A 375 -21.48 40.75 -14.72
C GLN A 375 -21.40 39.84 -13.49
N TYR A 376 -21.14 38.52 -13.60
CA TYR A 376 -21.28 37.63 -12.42
C TYR A 376 -20.44 36.33 -12.39
N VAL A 377 -19.56 36.03 -13.36
CA VAL A 377 -18.96 34.67 -13.47
C VAL A 377 -17.48 34.67 -13.88
N GLU A 378 -16.64 34.02 -13.06
CA GLU A 378 -15.26 33.66 -13.42
C GLU A 378 -15.26 32.70 -14.61
N GLY A 379 -14.37 32.89 -15.59
CA GLY A 379 -14.47 32.14 -16.85
C GLY A 379 -14.47 30.62 -16.68
N TRP A 380 -13.72 30.10 -15.70
CA TRP A 380 -13.69 28.67 -15.37
C TRP A 380 -15.03 28.12 -14.84
N LYS A 381 -15.89 28.96 -14.26
CA LYS A 381 -17.23 28.59 -13.76
C LYS A 381 -18.30 28.60 -14.85
N THR A 382 -18.02 29.15 -16.02
CA THR A 382 -18.94 29.08 -17.16
C THR A 382 -18.99 27.67 -17.74
N ASP A 383 -20.07 27.33 -18.45
CA ASP A 383 -20.17 26.01 -19.09
C ASP A 383 -19.07 25.79 -20.11
N ARG A 384 -18.72 26.81 -20.90
CA ARG A 384 -17.57 26.76 -21.83
C ARG A 384 -16.25 26.53 -21.09
N GLY A 385 -16.03 27.22 -19.98
CA GLY A 385 -14.84 27.03 -19.13
C GLY A 385 -14.76 25.64 -18.51
N ARG A 386 -15.87 25.12 -17.97
CA ARG A 386 -15.96 23.77 -17.42
C ARG A 386 -15.67 22.70 -18.48
N ILE A 387 -16.23 22.84 -19.68
CA ILE A 387 -15.99 21.92 -20.79
C ILE A 387 -14.52 21.97 -21.24
N LEU A 388 -13.93 23.16 -21.35
CA LEU A 388 -12.50 23.33 -21.65
C LEU A 388 -11.61 22.66 -20.60
N LEU A 389 -11.93 22.79 -19.32
CA LEU A 389 -11.18 22.13 -18.24
C LEU A 389 -11.29 20.60 -18.32
N LYS A 390 -12.51 20.09 -18.51
CA LYS A 390 -12.80 18.66 -18.50
C LYS A 390 -12.26 17.92 -19.73
N TYR A 391 -12.41 18.48 -20.92
CA TYR A 391 -12.10 17.81 -22.18
C TYR A 391 -10.89 18.39 -22.93
N GLY A 392 -10.34 19.51 -22.46
CA GLY A 392 -9.21 20.17 -23.12
C GLY A 392 -9.66 21.10 -24.24
N THR A 393 -8.73 21.44 -25.13
CA THR A 393 -9.02 22.34 -26.26
C THR A 393 -9.85 21.59 -27.32
N PRO A 394 -10.97 22.16 -27.82
CA PRO A 394 -11.75 21.53 -28.89
C PRO A 394 -10.95 21.45 -30.19
N THR A 395 -11.21 20.40 -30.97
CA THR A 395 -10.65 20.21 -32.31
C THR A 395 -11.13 21.31 -33.26
N GLN A 396 -12.40 21.69 -33.16
CA GLN A 396 -13.00 22.75 -33.98
C GLN A 396 -14.05 23.52 -33.16
N ILE A 397 -14.14 24.83 -33.42
CA ILE A 397 -15.17 25.72 -32.87
C ILE A 397 -15.85 26.45 -34.02
N ASP A 398 -17.14 26.23 -34.20
CA ASP A 398 -17.99 26.99 -35.11
C ASP A 398 -18.76 28.04 -34.30
N ARG A 399 -18.68 29.30 -34.69
CA ARG A 399 -19.31 30.43 -33.99
C ARG A 399 -20.36 31.09 -34.86
N PHE A 400 -21.52 31.34 -34.29
CA PHE A 400 -22.65 31.96 -34.97
C PHE A 400 -23.06 33.21 -34.20
N VAL A 401 -23.02 34.35 -34.89
CA VAL A 401 -23.41 35.65 -34.32
C VAL A 401 -24.93 35.80 -34.29
N GLN A 402 -25.41 36.82 -33.57
CA GLN A 402 -26.82 37.15 -33.55
C GLN A 402 -27.34 37.53 -34.95
N THR A 403 -28.52 37.02 -35.31
CA THR A 403 -29.28 37.42 -36.50
C THR A 403 -30.73 37.76 -36.11
N LEU A 404 -31.57 38.14 -37.08
CA LEU A 404 -33.00 38.36 -36.83
C LEU A 404 -33.71 37.08 -36.33
N ASP A 405 -33.26 35.92 -36.79
CA ASP A 405 -33.91 34.63 -36.51
C ASP A 405 -33.19 33.80 -35.44
N THR A 406 -31.93 34.14 -35.11
CA THR A 406 -31.07 33.34 -34.23
C THR A 406 -30.32 34.15 -33.17
N ARG A 407 -30.29 33.62 -31.94
CA ARG A 407 -29.42 34.06 -30.84
C ARG A 407 -27.97 33.60 -31.09
N PRO A 408 -26.96 34.23 -30.48
CA PRO A 408 -25.57 33.77 -30.57
C PRO A 408 -25.40 32.34 -30.03
N TYR A 409 -24.68 31.50 -30.76
CA TYR A 409 -24.34 30.15 -30.30
C TYR A 409 -22.99 29.68 -30.83
N GLU A 410 -22.40 28.71 -30.13
CA GLU A 410 -21.15 28.06 -30.51
C GLU A 410 -21.34 26.54 -30.56
N THR A 411 -20.71 25.90 -31.53
CA THR A 411 -20.62 24.43 -31.63
C THR A 411 -19.17 24.02 -31.52
N TRP A 412 -18.84 23.23 -30.52
CA TRP A 412 -17.50 22.72 -30.28
C TRP A 412 -17.45 21.24 -30.62
N TYR A 413 -16.49 20.84 -31.44
CA TYR A 413 -16.24 19.45 -31.80
C TYR A 413 -14.95 18.95 -31.17
N TYR A 414 -14.99 17.76 -30.59
CA TYR A 414 -13.86 17.05 -30.00
C TYR A 414 -13.70 15.69 -30.65
N GLN A 415 -12.64 15.49 -31.43
CA GLN A 415 -12.35 14.20 -32.06
C GLN A 415 -11.95 13.13 -31.02
N SER A 416 -11.24 13.54 -29.96
CA SER A 416 -10.70 12.64 -28.93
C SER A 416 -11.73 12.15 -27.91
N VAL A 417 -12.93 12.75 -27.87
CA VAL A 417 -13.97 12.42 -26.90
C VAL A 417 -14.94 11.41 -27.51
N GLN A 418 -14.92 10.17 -27.01
CA GLN A 418 -15.88 9.11 -27.35
C GLN A 418 -16.01 8.81 -28.86
N GLY A 419 -14.91 8.94 -29.61
CA GLY A 419 -14.90 8.75 -31.07
C GLY A 419 -15.44 9.95 -31.87
N GLY A 420 -15.68 11.08 -31.20
CA GLY A 420 -16.25 12.30 -31.78
C GLY A 420 -17.43 12.78 -30.94
N ALA A 421 -17.32 13.95 -30.32
CA ALA A 421 -18.41 14.55 -29.56
C ALA A 421 -18.62 16.03 -29.89
N TYR A 422 -19.89 16.43 -29.85
CA TYR A 422 -20.32 17.81 -30.04
C TYR A 422 -20.84 18.40 -28.73
N PHE A 423 -20.61 19.70 -28.56
CA PHE A 423 -21.11 20.52 -27.46
C PHE A 423 -21.64 21.82 -28.03
N HIS A 424 -22.90 22.13 -27.74
CA HIS A 424 -23.58 23.31 -28.25
C HIS A 424 -23.89 24.26 -27.11
N PHE A 425 -23.43 25.50 -27.25
CA PHE A 425 -23.59 26.53 -26.25
C PHE A 425 -24.37 27.69 -26.83
N VAL A 426 -25.36 28.21 -26.09
CA VAL A 426 -26.21 29.32 -26.55
C VAL A 426 -26.22 30.44 -25.53
N ASP A 427 -26.04 31.68 -25.99
CA ASP A 427 -26.23 32.88 -25.17
C ASP A 427 -27.68 33.38 -25.31
N TRP A 428 -28.60 32.70 -24.63
CA TRP A 428 -30.02 32.98 -24.79
C TRP A 428 -30.49 34.26 -24.08
N GLN A 429 -29.73 34.71 -23.06
CA GLN A 429 -30.00 35.94 -22.31
C GLN A 429 -29.28 37.16 -22.90
N ASN A 430 -28.48 36.97 -23.97
CA ASN A 430 -27.63 38.01 -24.56
C ASN A 430 -26.70 38.69 -23.55
N THR A 431 -26.14 37.89 -22.64
CA THR A 431 -25.24 38.35 -21.57
C THR A 431 -23.79 38.01 -21.87
N GLN A 432 -23.50 37.41 -23.02
CA GLN A 432 -22.23 36.80 -23.43
C GLN A 432 -21.86 35.53 -22.62
N ASN A 433 -22.77 35.03 -21.77
CA ASN A 433 -22.60 33.78 -21.04
C ASN A 433 -23.26 32.62 -21.79
N HIS A 434 -22.53 32.02 -22.74
CA HIS A 434 -23.06 30.87 -23.49
C HIS A 434 -23.18 29.64 -22.58
N GLN A 435 -24.40 29.13 -22.43
CA GLN A 435 -24.73 27.97 -21.60
C GLN A 435 -24.78 26.70 -22.43
N LEU A 436 -24.33 25.57 -21.87
CA LEU A 436 -24.38 24.27 -22.53
C LEU A 436 -25.84 23.79 -22.60
N VAL A 437 -26.38 23.69 -23.80
CA VAL A 437 -27.77 23.28 -24.03
C VAL A 437 -27.88 21.87 -24.59
N HIS A 438 -26.84 21.38 -25.28
CA HIS A 438 -26.79 20.01 -25.80
C HIS A 438 -25.35 19.51 -25.93
N SER A 439 -25.14 18.24 -25.62
CA SER A 439 -23.94 17.50 -25.95
C SER A 439 -24.26 16.07 -26.36
N THR A 440 -23.43 15.52 -27.24
CA THR A 440 -23.44 14.09 -27.58
C THR A 440 -22.57 13.24 -26.65
N ALA A 441 -21.76 13.86 -25.77
CA ALA A 441 -20.88 13.14 -24.85
C ALA A 441 -21.66 12.49 -23.69
N MET A 442 -21.32 11.25 -23.35
CA MET A 442 -21.85 10.54 -22.18
C MET A 442 -21.59 11.33 -20.87
N GLY A 443 -22.63 11.45 -20.04
CA GLY A 443 -22.60 12.17 -18.75
C GLY A 443 -22.84 13.67 -18.84
N GLU A 444 -23.11 14.22 -20.03
CA GLU A 444 -23.42 15.64 -20.24
C GLU A 444 -24.92 15.83 -20.57
N ILE A 445 -25.37 17.09 -20.58
CA ILE A 445 -26.77 17.44 -20.89
C ILE A 445 -27.09 17.05 -22.34
N ARG A 446 -28.19 16.32 -22.54
CA ARG A 446 -28.68 15.98 -23.88
C ARG A 446 -30.04 16.60 -24.15
N ASN A 447 -30.08 17.53 -25.10
CA ASN A 447 -31.32 18.06 -25.67
C ASN A 447 -31.26 18.09 -27.21
N ASP A 448 -31.83 17.09 -27.87
CA ASP A 448 -31.75 16.97 -29.33
C ASP A 448 -32.52 18.10 -30.05
N ASN A 449 -33.42 18.81 -29.35
CA ASN A 449 -34.18 19.95 -29.89
C ASN A 449 -33.64 21.31 -29.42
N TRP A 450 -32.36 21.37 -29.02
CA TRP A 450 -31.77 22.58 -28.44
C TRP A 450 -31.82 23.79 -29.37
N TYR A 451 -31.68 23.59 -30.68
CA TYR A 451 -31.63 24.68 -31.65
C TYR A 451 -32.96 25.45 -31.69
N GLU A 452 -34.08 24.71 -31.79
CA GLU A 452 -35.42 25.28 -31.78
C GLU A 452 -35.76 25.95 -30.44
N GLN A 453 -35.33 25.34 -29.33
CA GLN A 453 -35.66 25.80 -27.99
C GLN A 453 -34.80 26.97 -27.50
N PHE A 454 -33.52 27.02 -27.84
CA PHE A 454 -32.57 27.99 -27.30
C PHE A 454 -32.02 28.93 -28.37
N ALA A 455 -31.70 28.43 -29.57
CA ALA A 455 -31.02 29.22 -30.59
C ALA A 455 -31.97 30.11 -31.41
N LYS A 456 -33.26 29.76 -31.60
CA LYS A 456 -34.21 30.64 -32.31
C LYS A 456 -34.61 31.87 -31.49
N ALA A 457 -34.67 33.04 -32.13
CA ALA A 457 -34.91 34.33 -31.48
C ALA A 457 -36.25 34.41 -30.71
N TYR A 458 -37.30 33.76 -31.21
CA TYR A 458 -38.67 33.82 -30.67
C TYR A 458 -39.07 32.63 -29.78
N SER A 459 -38.12 31.81 -29.34
CA SER A 459 -38.45 30.69 -28.46
C SER A 459 -38.88 31.19 -27.06
N PRO A 460 -40.02 30.70 -26.50
CA PRO A 460 -40.46 31.03 -25.14
C PRO A 460 -39.45 30.55 -24.09
N ASP A 461 -39.47 31.15 -22.88
CA ASP A 461 -38.50 30.90 -21.80
C ASP A 461 -38.20 29.39 -21.64
N PRO A 462 -36.97 28.95 -21.96
CA PRO A 462 -36.68 27.54 -22.12
C PRO A 462 -36.41 26.81 -20.79
N PHE A 463 -36.35 27.51 -19.66
CA PHE A 463 -36.09 26.91 -18.35
C PHE A 463 -37.39 26.46 -17.64
N ASN A 464 -38.00 25.39 -18.15
CA ASN A 464 -38.83 24.51 -17.31
C ASN A 464 -37.93 23.43 -16.69
N PRO A 465 -37.74 23.39 -15.35
CA PRO A 465 -36.81 22.47 -14.69
C PRO A 465 -37.10 20.98 -14.91
N ASP A 466 -38.26 20.60 -15.45
CA ASP A 466 -38.63 19.19 -15.71
C ASP A 466 -38.05 18.59 -17.01
N ARG A 467 -37.30 19.36 -17.84
CA ARG A 467 -36.96 18.94 -19.23
C ARG A 467 -35.49 18.66 -19.57
N LEU A 468 -34.54 18.89 -18.67
CA LEU A 468 -33.11 18.64 -18.92
C LEU A 468 -32.63 17.49 -18.03
N LYS A 469 -32.50 16.28 -18.58
CA LYS A 469 -31.91 15.13 -17.89
C LYS A 469 -30.53 14.80 -18.49
N PRO A 470 -29.53 14.42 -17.67
CA PRO A 470 -28.29 13.83 -18.17
C PRO A 470 -28.60 12.60 -19.02
N ASN A 471 -27.78 12.29 -20.03
CA ASN A 471 -27.95 11.00 -20.71
C ASN A 471 -27.72 9.85 -19.72
N GLN A 472 -28.65 8.89 -19.70
CA GLN A 472 -28.50 7.65 -18.95
C GLN A 472 -28.06 6.56 -19.91
N ARG A 473 -27.12 5.73 -19.45
CA ARG A 473 -27.05 4.33 -19.88
C ARG A 473 -27.91 3.51 -18.96
#